data_AF-A0A2N2YM26-F1
#
_entry.id   AF-A0A2N2YM26-F1
#
_cell.length_a   1.000
_cell.length_b   1.000
_cell.length_c   1.000
_cell.angle_alpha   90.00
_cell.angle_beta   90.00
_cell.angle_gamma   90.00
#
_symmetry.space_group_name_H-M   'P 1'
#
loop_
_entity.id
_entity.type
_entity.pdbx_description
1 polymer ?
#
loop_
_entity_poly.entity_id
_entity_poly.type
_entity_poly.pdbx_seq_one_letter_code
_entity_poly.pdbx_strand_id
1 'polypeptide(L)'
;MRSVDEVRAKYLENPTYFGYQWLGMEQNQINPQENKLVVYPNPVSNNLTFSYNENGGEANYILTDMMGKIEMTGKPDRNESHTLDVSQLNPGIYVLSVISDNGNYTTKVIKY
;
A
#
# COMPACT_ATOMS: atom_id res chain seq x y z
N MET A 1 32.34 -22.79 13.87
CA MET A 1 32.53 -21.42 13.37
C MET A 1 32.39 -21.45 11.84
N ARG A 2 31.15 -21.55 11.34
CA ARG A 2 30.75 -21.65 9.93
C ARG A 2 29.37 -21.00 9.81
N SER A 3 29.30 -19.68 9.88
CA SER A 3 28.00 -19.00 9.99
C SER A 3 27.95 -17.64 9.31
N VAL A 4 29.09 -16.97 9.10
CA VAL A 4 29.09 -15.63 8.49
C VAL A 4 29.30 -15.68 6.98
N ASP A 5 30.16 -16.58 6.49
CA ASP A 5 30.49 -16.65 5.05
C ASP A 5 29.36 -17.23 4.20
N GLU A 6 28.66 -18.25 4.70
CA GLU A 6 27.47 -18.82 4.03
C GLU A 6 26.33 -17.82 3.98
N VAL A 7 26.17 -17.03 5.04
CA VAL A 7 25.17 -15.96 5.12
C VAL A 7 25.45 -14.89 4.08
N ARG A 8 26.72 -14.49 3.96
CA ARG A 8 27.17 -13.49 3.00
C ARG A 8 27.00 -13.94 1.56
N ALA A 9 27.31 -15.20 1.25
CA ALA A 9 27.14 -15.76 -0.09
C ALA A 9 25.67 -15.76 -0.54
N LYS A 10 24.76 -16.25 0.33
CA LYS A 10 23.32 -16.27 0.03
C LYS A 10 22.71 -14.88 -0.09
N TYR A 11 23.21 -13.89 0.66
CA TYR A 11 22.77 -12.50 0.55
C TYR A 11 23.13 -11.89 -0.81
N LEU A 12 24.29 -12.24 -1.38
CA LEU A 12 24.71 -11.77 -2.69
C LEU A 12 23.85 -12.36 -3.83
N GLU A 13 23.31 -13.55 -3.65
CA GLU A 13 22.43 -14.20 -4.64
C GLU A 13 20.98 -13.69 -4.56
N ASN A 14 20.46 -13.45 -3.35
CA ASN A 14 19.11 -12.93 -3.16
C ASN A 14 19.04 -11.98 -1.94
N PRO A 15 19.15 -10.66 -2.14
CA PRO A 15 19.22 -9.69 -1.05
C PRO A 15 17.93 -9.56 -0.24
N THR A 16 16.80 -10.13 -0.72
CA THR A 16 15.52 -10.13 0.00
C THR A 16 15.25 -11.42 0.80
N TYR A 17 16.14 -12.42 0.73
CA TYR A 17 15.95 -13.74 1.33
C TYR A 17 16.35 -13.85 2.82
N PHE A 18 16.80 -12.77 3.45
CA PHE A 18 17.37 -12.86 4.81
C PHE A 18 16.35 -12.54 5.93
N GLY A 19 16.14 -13.51 6.84
CA GLY A 19 15.58 -13.25 8.18
C GLY A 19 14.71 -14.35 8.77
N TYR A 20 13.73 -14.85 8.00
CA TYR A 20 12.66 -15.68 8.56
C TYR A 20 13.11 -17.09 8.98
N GLN A 21 14.00 -17.70 8.19
CA GLN A 21 14.42 -19.09 8.38
C GLN A 21 15.31 -19.32 9.61
N TRP A 22 15.99 -18.28 10.09
CA TRP A 22 16.83 -18.33 11.31
C TRP A 22 16.04 -18.05 12.59
N LEU A 23 14.84 -17.46 12.45
CA LEU A 23 13.95 -17.15 13.57
C LEU A 23 12.92 -18.26 13.80
N GLY A 24 12.95 -19.35 13.02
CA GLY A 24 11.95 -20.42 13.08
C GLY A 24 10.55 -19.96 12.69
N MET A 25 10.45 -18.82 11.99
CA MET A 25 9.19 -18.28 11.49
C MET A 25 9.04 -18.74 10.04
N GLU A 26 7.92 -19.41 9.72
CA GLU A 26 7.53 -19.54 8.32
C GLU A 26 7.34 -18.13 7.76
N GLN A 27 8.00 -17.83 6.64
CA GLN A 27 7.66 -16.65 5.88
C GLN A 27 6.19 -16.85 5.48
N ASN A 28 5.27 -16.10 6.10
CA ASN A 28 4.02 -15.82 5.43
C ASN A 28 4.45 -15.21 4.11
N GLN A 29 4.34 -15.99 3.03
CA GLN A 29 4.47 -15.48 1.68
C GLN A 29 3.31 -14.50 1.56
N ILE A 30 3.53 -13.25 1.97
CA ILE A 30 2.67 -12.15 1.62
C ILE A 30 2.78 -12.15 0.12
N ASN A 31 1.86 -12.82 -0.57
CA ASN A 31 1.89 -12.91 -2.01
C ASN A 31 1.71 -11.46 -2.47
N PRO A 32 2.76 -10.75 -2.92
CA PRO A 32 2.67 -9.31 -3.16
C PRO A 32 1.71 -8.98 -4.30
N GLN A 33 1.22 -10.02 -4.98
CA GLN A 33 0.33 -10.02 -6.12
C GLN A 33 -1.16 -10.02 -5.74
N GLU A 34 -1.58 -10.45 -4.54
CA GLU A 34 -3.02 -10.65 -4.29
C GLU A 34 -3.76 -9.41 -3.76
N ASN A 35 -3.07 -8.52 -3.06
CA ASN A 35 -3.71 -7.43 -2.31
C ASN A 35 -3.01 -6.08 -2.55
N LYS A 36 -3.11 -5.56 -3.78
CA LYS A 36 -2.41 -4.33 -4.17
C LYS A 36 -3.36 -3.15 -4.36
N LEU A 37 -3.31 -2.18 -3.45
CA LEU A 37 -3.77 -0.82 -3.70
C LEU A 37 -2.70 -0.09 -4.51
N VAL A 38 -3.01 0.24 -5.76
CA VAL A 38 -2.16 0.99 -6.67
C VAL A 38 -2.63 2.44 -6.67
N VAL A 39 -1.70 3.38 -6.58
CA VAL A 39 -2.01 4.82 -6.53
C VAL A 39 -1.06 5.57 -7.44
N TYR A 40 -1.62 6.42 -8.30
CA TYR A 40 -0.88 7.27 -9.21
C TYR A 40 -1.67 8.53 -9.61
N PRO A 41 -0.99 9.61 -9.99
CA PRO A 41 0.44 9.81 -9.78
C PRO A 41 0.73 9.93 -8.27
N ASN A 42 1.93 9.52 -7.87
CA ASN A 42 2.44 9.77 -6.53
C ASN A 42 3.91 10.15 -6.66
N PRO A 43 4.28 11.43 -6.49
CA PRO A 43 3.46 12.52 -5.96
C PRO A 43 2.32 13.03 -6.88
N VAL A 44 1.28 13.63 -6.30
CA VAL A 44 0.07 14.13 -6.99
C VAL A 44 -0.06 15.65 -6.88
N SER A 45 -0.64 16.29 -7.91
CA SER A 45 -1.01 17.72 -7.88
C SER A 45 -2.52 17.93 -7.73
N ASN A 46 -3.34 17.37 -8.63
CA ASN A 46 -4.78 17.69 -8.67
C ASN A 46 -5.66 16.44 -8.64
N ASN A 47 -5.34 15.44 -9.45
CA ASN A 47 -6.17 14.24 -9.60
C ASN A 47 -5.38 13.03 -9.13
N LEU A 48 -5.85 12.40 -8.04
CA LEU A 48 -5.28 11.17 -7.51
C LEU A 48 -6.10 9.99 -8.02
N THR A 49 -5.47 9.10 -8.76
CA THR A 49 -6.11 7.86 -9.20
C THR A 49 -5.65 6.70 -8.32
N PHE A 50 -6.61 5.87 -7.91
CA PHE A 50 -6.31 4.62 -7.22
C PHE A 50 -7.13 3.46 -7.79
N SER A 51 -6.52 2.28 -7.75
CA SER A 51 -7.16 1.01 -8.06
C SER A 51 -6.82 0.00 -6.97
N TYR A 52 -7.74 -0.89 -6.69
CA TYR A 52 -7.54 -1.97 -5.72
C TYR A 52 -8.18 -3.25 -6.27
N ASN A 53 -7.67 -4.40 -5.84
CA ASN A 53 -8.25 -5.67 -6.26
C ASN A 53 -9.57 -5.89 -5.52
N GLU A 54 -10.69 -5.68 -6.23
CA GLU A 54 -12.03 -5.88 -5.72
C GLU A 54 -12.49 -7.31 -6.03
N ASN A 55 -12.52 -8.18 -5.03
CA ASN A 55 -13.20 -9.48 -5.14
C ASN A 55 -14.75 -9.34 -4.98
N GLY A 56 -15.33 -8.31 -5.60
CA GLY A 56 -16.79 -8.07 -5.71
C GLY A 56 -17.54 -7.60 -4.46
N GLY A 57 -16.85 -7.15 -3.41
CA GLY A 57 -17.46 -6.67 -2.16
C GLY A 57 -17.53 -5.15 -2.05
N GLU A 58 -18.42 -4.63 -1.19
CA GLU A 58 -18.46 -3.17 -0.93
C GLU A 58 -17.14 -2.70 -0.30
N ALA A 59 -16.71 -1.50 -0.69
CA ALA A 59 -15.56 -0.84 -0.09
C ALA A 59 -15.87 0.61 0.27
N ASN A 60 -15.09 1.15 1.19
CA ASN A 60 -15.05 2.56 1.52
C ASN A 60 -13.61 3.04 1.47
N TYR A 61 -13.36 4.21 0.90
CA TYR A 61 -12.05 4.86 0.99
C TYR A 61 -12.08 5.98 2.02
N ILE A 62 -10.93 6.23 2.65
CA ILE A 62 -10.71 7.32 3.58
C ILE A 62 -9.33 7.91 3.28
N LEU A 63 -9.27 9.22 3.05
CA LEU A 63 -8.03 9.97 2.90
C LEU A 63 -7.84 10.86 4.14
N THR A 64 -6.77 10.63 4.89
CA THR A 64 -6.45 11.42 6.09
C THR A 64 -5.12 12.13 5.97
N ASP A 65 -4.97 13.26 6.65
CA ASP A 65 -3.67 13.89 6.85
C ASP A 65 -2.80 13.14 7.89
N MET A 66 -1.58 13.63 8.14
CA MET A 66 -0.67 13.04 9.13
C MET A 66 -1.15 13.13 10.59
N MET A 67 -2.09 14.03 10.89
CA MET A 67 -2.70 14.18 12.21
C MET A 67 -3.93 13.27 12.38
N GLY A 68 -4.33 12.54 11.33
CA GLY A 68 -5.51 11.68 11.31
C GLY A 68 -6.80 12.43 11.00
N LYS A 69 -6.75 13.70 10.60
CA LYS A 69 -7.93 14.44 10.14
C LYS A 69 -8.39 13.86 8.82
N ILE A 70 -9.68 13.51 8.74
CA ILE A 70 -10.32 13.02 7.50
C ILE A 70 -10.51 14.22 6.57
N GLU A 71 -9.85 14.18 5.41
CA GLU A 71 -10.05 15.17 4.35
C GLU A 71 -11.10 14.71 3.34
N MET A 72 -11.14 13.41 3.04
CA MET A 72 -12.11 12.83 2.10
C MET A 72 -12.50 11.42 2.52
N THR A 73 -13.74 11.05 2.23
CA THR A 73 -14.25 9.67 2.37
C THR A 73 -15.32 9.42 1.33
N GLY A 74 -15.52 8.17 0.94
CA GLY A 74 -16.55 7.80 -0.01
C GLY A 74 -16.55 6.32 -0.32
N LYS A 75 -17.49 5.92 -1.18
CA LYS A 75 -17.54 4.59 -1.75
C LYS A 75 -16.94 4.64 -3.16
N PRO A 76 -15.89 3.86 -3.46
CA PRO A 76 -15.47 3.66 -4.84
C PRO A 76 -16.60 2.96 -5.62
N ASP A 77 -16.77 3.35 -6.88
CA ASP A 77 -17.67 2.65 -7.80
C ASP A 77 -17.16 1.23 -8.09
N ARG A 78 -17.91 0.40 -8.82
CA ARG A 78 -17.45 -0.94 -9.26
C ARG A 78 -16.45 -0.91 -10.42
N ASN A 79 -15.84 0.25 -10.67
CA ASN A 79 -14.85 0.39 -11.73
C ASN A 79 -13.49 -0.02 -11.20
N GLU A 80 -12.62 -0.56 -12.07
CA GLU A 80 -11.26 -0.95 -11.67
C GLU A 80 -10.39 0.24 -11.21
N SER A 81 -10.82 1.49 -11.43
CA SER A 81 -10.04 2.70 -11.16
C SER A 81 -10.94 3.86 -10.73
N HIS A 82 -10.51 4.59 -9.70
CA HIS A 82 -11.21 5.75 -9.12
C HIS A 82 -10.31 6.97 -9.11
N THR A 83 -10.87 8.14 -9.41
CA THR A 83 -10.13 9.40 -9.39
C THR A 83 -10.75 10.35 -8.35
N LEU A 84 -9.89 10.89 -7.49
CA LEU A 84 -10.23 11.88 -6.48
C LEU A 84 -9.65 13.23 -6.89
N ASP A 85 -10.48 14.28 -6.84
CA ASP A 85 -10.00 15.66 -6.93
C ASP A 85 -9.40 16.06 -5.58
N VAL A 86 -8.09 16.21 -5.54
CA VAL A 86 -7.27 16.62 -4.39
C VAL A 86 -6.71 18.04 -4.58
N SER A 87 -7.20 18.80 -5.56
CA SER A 87 -6.70 20.15 -5.87
C SER A 87 -6.80 21.13 -4.70
N GLN A 88 -7.82 20.97 -3.86
CA GLN A 88 -8.08 21.83 -2.70
C GLN A 88 -7.27 21.41 -1.45
N LEU A 89 -6.55 20.29 -1.49
CA LEU A 89 -5.73 19.84 -0.38
C LEU A 89 -4.39 20.59 -0.35
N ASN A 90 -3.95 20.94 0.86
CA ASN A 90 -2.65 21.55 1.06
C ASN A 90 -1.51 20.57 0.68
N PRO A 91 -0.35 21.07 0.26
CA PRO A 91 0.84 20.25 0.08
C PRO A 91 1.20 19.50 1.36
N GLY A 92 1.50 18.21 1.26
CA GLY A 92 1.74 17.39 2.44
C GLY A 92 1.69 15.88 2.19
N ILE A 93 1.75 15.14 3.29
CA ILE A 93 1.65 13.68 3.30
C ILE A 93 0.24 13.30 3.76
N TYR A 94 -0.37 12.41 2.99
CA TYR A 94 -1.68 11.85 3.26
C TYR A 94 -1.62 10.32 3.30
N VAL A 95 -2.62 9.73 3.94
CA VAL A 95 -2.81 8.29 4.01
C VAL A 95 -4.14 7.97 3.34
N LEU A 96 -4.08 7.24 2.23
CA LEU A 96 -5.27 6.68 1.60
C LEU A 96 -5.48 5.27 2.12
N SER A 97 -6.64 5.02 2.72
CA SER A 97 -7.08 3.71 3.15
C SER A 97 -8.31 3.29 2.36
N VAL A 98 -8.34 2.03 1.90
CA VAL A 98 -9.51 1.39 1.29
C VAL A 98 -9.87 0.20 2.15
N ILE A 99 -11.09 0.20 2.69
CA ILE A 99 -11.62 -0.77 3.64
C ILE A 99 -12.71 -1.54 2.92
N SER A 100 -12.50 -2.83 2.71
CA SER A 100 -13.46 -3.73 2.05
C SER A 100 -13.70 -4.97 2.92
N ASP A 101 -14.75 -5.72 2.60
CA ASP A 101 -15.07 -6.98 3.30
C ASP A 101 -13.92 -7.99 3.26
N ASN A 102 -13.09 -7.94 2.21
CA ASN A 102 -12.00 -8.87 1.95
C ASN A 102 -10.64 -8.38 2.48
N GLY A 103 -10.56 -7.16 3.01
CA GLY A 103 -9.34 -6.62 3.57
C GLY A 103 -9.24 -5.09 3.54
N ASN A 104 -8.25 -4.61 4.29
CA ASN A 104 -7.91 -3.20 4.38
C ASN A 104 -6.58 -2.94 3.68
N TYR A 105 -6.57 -1.94 2.82
CA TYR A 105 -5.40 -1.49 2.09
C TYR A 105 -5.08 -0.07 2.50
N THR A 106 -3.80 0.22 2.72
CA THR A 106 -3.36 1.57 3.07
C THR A 106 -2.10 1.92 2.32
N THR A 107 -2.02 3.14 1.82
CA THR A 107 -0.82 3.66 1.17
C THR A 107 -0.62 5.15 1.43
N LYS A 108 0.64 5.56 1.33
CA LYS A 108 1.05 6.96 1.52
C LYS A 108 0.94 7.71 0.20
N VAL A 109 0.32 8.87 0.24
CA VAL A 109 0.18 9.80 -0.88
C VAL A 109 0.97 11.06 -0.56
N ILE A 110 1.76 11.55 -1.52
CA ILE A 110 2.49 12.81 -1.41
C ILE A 110 1.79 13.83 -2.32
N LYS A 111 1.26 14.90 -1.74
CA LYS A 111 0.65 16.03 -2.45
C LYS A 111 1.65 17.17 -2.56
N TYR A 112 1.88 17.66 -3.78
CA TYR A 112 2.69 18.87 -4.04
C TYR A 112 1.91 20.16 -3.83
#